data_AF-G5F154-F1
#
_entry.id   AF-G5F154-F1
#
_cell.length_a   1.000
_cell.length_b   1.000
_cell.length_c   1.000
_cell.angle_alpha   90.00
_cell.angle_beta   90.00
_cell.angle_gamma   90.00
#
_symmetry.space_group_name_H-M   'P 1'
#
loop_
_entity.id
_entity.type
_entity.pdbx_description
1 polymer ?
#
loop_
_entity_poly.entity_id
_entity_poly.type
_entity_poly.pdbx_seq_one_letter_code
_entity_poly.pdbx_strand_id
1 'polypeptide(L)'
;MDAMVTARVPVEVRNQGNAILKRIGSSPTKLVNAAYDYVLRHESLPDQEPSAPAAGGEPQKTVRIITPEIRAQIEAAFAAVALPTPVGGWDPHDYKEIIAEGKRADYEALG
;
A
#
# COMPACT_ATOMS: atom_id res chain seq x y z
N MET A 1 14.27 -18.03 -33.45
CA MET A 1 15.30 -18.08 -32.39
C MET A 1 14.56 -17.99 -31.07
N ASP A 2 14.75 -18.97 -30.19
CA ASP A 2 14.15 -18.95 -28.85
C ASP A 2 15.17 -18.38 -27.85
N ALA A 3 14.72 -17.48 -26.98
CA ALA A 3 15.53 -16.90 -25.92
C ALA A 3 15.35 -17.68 -24.60
N MET A 4 16.43 -17.86 -23.84
CA MET A 4 16.36 -18.52 -22.53
C MET A 4 16.02 -17.51 -21.44
N VAL A 5 14.97 -17.80 -20.66
CA VAL A 5 14.49 -16.95 -19.56
C VAL A 5 14.89 -17.58 -18.23
N THR A 6 15.62 -16.84 -17.39
CA THR A 6 16.02 -17.27 -16.04
C THR A 6 15.54 -16.29 -14.98
N ALA A 7 14.95 -16.81 -13.90
CA ALA A 7 14.46 -16.01 -12.78
C ALA A 7 14.65 -16.76 -11.47
N ARG A 8 14.83 -16.03 -10.36
CA ARG A 8 14.88 -16.62 -9.01
C ARG A 8 13.46 -16.79 -8.47
N VAL A 9 13.11 -18.00 -8.09
CA VAL A 9 11.82 -18.35 -7.49
C VAL A 9 12.08 -19.23 -6.27
N PRO A 10 11.40 -19.00 -5.12
CA PRO A 10 11.49 -19.90 -3.98
C PRO A 10 11.20 -21.35 -4.37
N VAL A 11 12.00 -22.29 -3.85
CA VAL A 11 11.94 -23.70 -4.26
C VAL A 11 10.56 -24.30 -3.99
N GLU A 12 9.93 -23.93 -2.88
CA GLU A 12 8.58 -24.39 -2.51
C GLU A 12 7.53 -23.92 -3.52
N VAL A 13 7.54 -22.63 -3.87
CA VAL A 13 6.62 -22.05 -4.86
C VAL A 13 6.79 -22.73 -6.22
N ARG A 14 8.04 -22.96 -6.66
CA ARG A 14 8.33 -23.67 -7.90
C ARG A 14 7.77 -25.10 -7.89
N ASN A 15 7.96 -25.83 -6.79
CA ASN A 15 7.53 -27.23 -6.70
C ASN A 15 6.00 -27.34 -6.68
N GLN A 16 5.33 -26.47 -5.92
CA GLN A 16 3.86 -26.40 -5.89
C GLN A 16 3.30 -26.01 -7.26
N GLY A 17 3.86 -24.98 -7.89
CA GLY A 17 3.48 -24.56 -9.24
C GLY A 17 3.65 -25.69 -10.25
N ASN A 18 4.77 -26.40 -10.23
CA ASN A 18 5.01 -27.54 -11.12
C ASN A 18 4.01 -28.69 -10.90
N ALA A 19 3.62 -28.97 -9.66
CA ALA A 19 2.61 -29.99 -9.37
C ALA A 19 1.24 -29.60 -9.97
N ILE A 20 0.85 -28.34 -9.84
CA ILE A 20 -0.40 -27.80 -10.41
C ILE A 20 -0.34 -27.84 -11.94
N LEU A 21 0.75 -27.35 -12.54
CA LEU A 21 0.97 -27.36 -13.98
C LEU A 21 0.87 -28.78 -14.55
N LYS A 22 1.48 -29.76 -13.88
CA LYS A 22 1.39 -31.17 -14.28
C LYS A 22 -0.04 -31.69 -14.22
N ARG A 23 -0.81 -31.32 -13.18
CA ARG A 23 -2.22 -31.71 -13.04
C ARG A 23 -3.10 -31.15 -14.16
N ILE A 24 -2.83 -29.94 -14.63
CA ILE A 24 -3.57 -29.31 -15.74
C ILE A 24 -3.00 -29.64 -17.13
N GLY A 25 -2.00 -30.52 -17.22
CA GLY A 25 -1.36 -30.89 -18.49
C GLY A 25 -0.55 -29.75 -19.14
N SER A 26 -0.08 -28.79 -18.34
CA SER A 26 0.73 -27.67 -18.81
C SER A 26 2.20 -27.83 -18.38
N SER A 27 3.08 -26.99 -18.94
CA SER A 27 4.51 -26.97 -18.62
C SER A 27 4.94 -25.58 -18.18
N PRO A 28 6.06 -25.46 -17.43
CA PRO A 28 6.61 -24.15 -17.03
C PRO A 28 6.89 -23.24 -18.23
N THR A 29 7.40 -23.80 -19.33
CA THR A 29 7.63 -23.06 -20.58
C THR A 29 6.33 -22.48 -21.14
N LYS A 30 5.25 -23.28 -21.15
CA LYS A 30 3.93 -22.82 -21.64
C LYS A 30 3.34 -21.73 -20.75
N LEU A 31 3.55 -21.83 -19.43
CA LEU A 31 3.16 -20.79 -18.47
C LEU A 31 3.88 -19.46 -18.77
N VAL A 32 5.22 -19.50 -18.91
CA VAL A 32 6.03 -18.30 -19.18
C VAL A 32 5.65 -17.66 -20.51
N ASN A 33 5.48 -18.45 -21.57
CA ASN A 33 5.09 -17.93 -22.87
C ASN A 33 3.68 -17.31 -22.84
N ALA A 34 2.72 -17.94 -22.16
CA ALA A 34 1.38 -17.40 -21.99
C ALA A 34 1.38 -16.08 -21.19
N ALA A 35 2.27 -15.94 -20.21
CA ALA A 35 2.42 -14.69 -19.46
C ALA A 35 2.97 -13.56 -20.34
N TYR A 36 3.95 -13.85 -21.20
CA TYR A 36 4.43 -12.86 -22.18
C TYR A 36 3.32 -12.47 -23.17
N ASP A 37 2.57 -13.43 -23.71
CA ASP A 37 1.43 -13.16 -24.58
C ASP A 37 0.36 -12.29 -23.90
N TYR A 38 0.13 -12.50 -22.60
CA TYR A 38 -0.79 -11.67 -21.82
C TYR A 38 -0.30 -10.22 -21.75
N VAL A 39 0.97 -9.99 -21.42
CA VAL A 39 1.56 -8.64 -21.34
C VAL A 39 1.53 -7.96 -22.70
N LEU A 40 1.80 -8.68 -23.80
CA LEU A 40 1.73 -8.14 -25.15
C LEU A 40 0.32 -7.72 -25.57
N ARG A 41 -0.72 -8.39 -25.05
CA ARG A 41 -2.13 -8.10 -25.38
C ARG A 41 -2.78 -7.05 -24.49
N HIS A 42 -2.43 -7.05 -23.22
CA HIS A 42 -3.10 -6.26 -22.19
C HIS A 42 -2.24 -5.12 -21.63
N GLU A 43 -0.98 -5.02 -22.06
CA GLU A 43 0.02 -4.05 -21.60
C GLU A 43 0.14 -3.98 -20.06
N SER A 44 -0.21 -5.07 -19.38
CA SER A 44 -0.29 -5.18 -17.92
C SER A 44 0.04 -6.58 -17.46
N LEU A 45 0.45 -6.73 -16.19
CA LEU A 45 0.69 -8.03 -15.57
C LEU A 45 -0.64 -8.63 -15.06
N PRO A 46 -0.81 -9.97 -15.14
CA PRO A 46 -2.00 -10.64 -14.61
C PRO A 46 -2.08 -10.49 -13.09
N ASP A 47 -3.27 -10.12 -12.60
CA ASP A 47 -3.68 -9.92 -11.21
C ASP A 47 -2.57 -9.44 -10.27
N GLN A 48 -2.23 -8.16 -10.39
CA GLN A 48 -1.59 -7.41 -9.32
C GLN A 48 -2.61 -7.22 -8.17
N GLU A 49 -2.98 -8.30 -7.46
CA GLU A 49 -3.35 -8.14 -6.05
C GLU A 49 -2.20 -7.35 -5.41
N PRO A 50 -2.45 -6.27 -4.64
CA PRO A 50 -1.41 -5.45 -4.04
C PRO A 50 -0.60 -6.32 -3.09
N SER A 51 0.39 -6.99 -3.66
CA SER A 51 1.23 -7.93 -2.96
C SER A 51 1.98 -7.12 -1.93
N ALA A 52 1.90 -7.59 -0.68
CA ALA A 52 2.73 -7.12 0.40
C ALA A 52 4.17 -6.92 -0.13
N PRO A 53 4.84 -5.81 0.24
CA PRO A 53 6.04 -5.36 -0.43
C PRO A 53 7.06 -6.49 -0.47
N ALA A 54 7.43 -6.90 -1.68
CA ALA A 54 8.55 -7.80 -1.89
C ALA A 54 9.77 -7.13 -1.27
N ALA A 55 10.33 -7.77 -0.24
CA ALA A 55 11.55 -7.31 0.41
C ALA A 55 12.68 -7.27 -0.63
N GLY A 56 12.96 -6.07 -1.17
CA GLY A 56 14.10 -5.82 -2.06
C GLY A 56 13.80 -5.11 -3.38
N GLY A 57 12.54 -4.78 -3.71
CA GLY A 57 12.23 -3.89 -4.84
C GLY A 57 12.16 -2.43 -4.39
N GLU A 58 12.79 -1.52 -5.12
CA GLU A 58 12.60 -0.07 -4.94
C GLU A 58 11.09 0.23 -4.90
N PRO A 59 10.60 1.11 -4.00
CA PRO A 59 9.17 1.37 -3.87
C PRO A 59 8.67 1.92 -5.20
N GLN A 60 7.98 1.06 -5.95
CA GLN A 60 7.39 1.42 -7.22
C GLN A 60 6.39 2.53 -6.91
N LYS A 61 6.69 3.74 -7.39
CA LYS A 61 5.95 4.96 -7.13
C LYS A 61 4.55 4.79 -7.70
N THR A 62 3.65 4.22 -6.92
CA THR A 62 2.26 4.01 -7.30
C THR A 62 1.64 5.39 -7.34
N VAL A 63 1.49 5.93 -8.54
CA VAL A 63 0.75 7.18 -8.74
C VAL A 63 -0.70 6.85 -8.40
N ARG A 64 -1.08 7.09 -7.15
CA ARG A 64 -2.47 6.97 -6.70
C ARG A 64 -3.28 8.04 -7.44
N ILE A 65 -4.04 7.62 -8.44
CA ILE A 65 -4.96 8.51 -9.15
C ILE A 65 -6.05 8.91 -8.15
N ILE A 66 -6.11 10.18 -7.80
CA ILE A 66 -7.18 10.69 -6.94
C ILE A 66 -8.41 10.88 -7.81
N THR A 67 -9.33 9.91 -7.76
CA THR A 67 -10.65 10.03 -8.37
C THR A 67 -11.54 10.95 -7.52
N PRO A 68 -12.62 11.55 -8.07
CA PRO A 68 -13.54 12.38 -7.29
C PRO A 68 -14.15 11.64 -6.09
N GLU A 69 -14.35 10.32 -6.19
CA GLU A 69 -14.86 9.48 -5.10
C GLU A 69 -13.83 9.36 -3.96
N ILE A 70 -12.55 9.13 -4.30
CA ILE A 70 -11.46 9.07 -3.32
C ILE A 70 -11.29 10.44 -2.65
N ARG A 71 -11.38 11.52 -3.42
CA ARG A 71 -11.34 12.89 -2.90
C ARG A 71 -12.45 13.11 -1.87
N ALA A 72 -13.69 12.74 -2.18
CA ALA A 72 -14.81 12.88 -1.27
C ALA A 72 -14.65 12.06 0.02
N GLN A 73 -14.11 10.83 -0.08
CA GLN A 73 -13.82 10.01 1.11
C GLN A 73 -12.76 10.63 2.00
N ILE A 74 -11.70 11.18 1.41
CA ILE A 74 -10.63 11.88 2.15
C ILE A 74 -11.20 13.13 2.85
N GLU A 75 -11.99 13.94 2.15
CA GLU A 75 -12.63 15.13 2.72
C GLU A 75 -13.56 14.76 3.88
N ALA A 76 -14.37 13.71 3.73
CA ALA A 76 -15.26 13.22 4.79
C ALA A 76 -14.47 12.71 6.02
N ALA A 77 -13.37 11.99 5.79
CA ALA A 77 -12.50 11.52 6.86
C ALA A 77 -11.89 12.69 7.63
N PHE A 78 -11.34 13.70 6.94
CA PHE A 78 -10.80 14.88 7.59
C PHE A 78 -11.87 15.67 8.34
N ALA A 79 -13.06 15.84 7.76
CA ALA A 79 -14.16 16.51 8.43
C ALA A 79 -14.62 15.81 9.72
N ALA A 80 -14.53 14.48 9.79
CA ALA A 80 -14.92 13.71 10.97
C ALA A 80 -13.96 13.87 12.17
N VAL A 81 -12.69 14.18 11.91
CA VAL A 81 -11.66 14.37 12.96
C VAL A 81 -11.17 15.82 13.10
N ALA A 82 -11.61 16.73 12.22
CA ALA A 82 -11.25 18.14 12.31
C ALA A 82 -12.07 18.85 13.39
N LEU A 83 -11.39 19.67 14.20
CA LEU A 83 -12.04 20.64 15.07
C LEU A 83 -12.10 21.99 14.36
N PRO A 84 -13.21 22.73 14.47
CA PRO A 84 -13.31 24.04 13.87
C PRO A 84 -12.26 24.97 14.48
N THR A 85 -11.53 25.68 13.63
CA THR A 85 -10.60 26.70 14.10
C THR A 85 -11.39 27.83 14.78
N PRO A 86 -11.02 28.24 16.00
CA PRO A 86 -11.69 29.36 16.67
C PRO A 86 -11.63 30.65 15.85
N VAL A 87 -12.69 31.44 15.91
CA VAL A 87 -12.69 32.79 15.31
C VAL A 87 -11.68 33.65 16.08
N GLY A 88 -10.59 34.05 15.43
CA GLY A 88 -9.44 34.72 16.05
C GLY A 88 -8.15 33.90 16.03
N GLY A 89 -8.20 32.65 15.58
CA GLY A 89 -7.04 31.75 15.52
C GLY A 89 -6.80 31.00 16.84
N TRP A 90 -5.75 30.19 16.84
CA TRP A 90 -5.26 29.56 18.06
C TRP A 90 -4.44 30.60 18.83
N ASP A 91 -4.71 30.74 20.13
CA ASP A 91 -3.93 31.62 20.99
C ASP A 91 -2.46 31.18 20.95
N PRO A 92 -1.51 32.05 20.59
CA PRO A 92 -0.09 31.73 20.56
C PRO A 92 0.47 31.65 22.00
N HIS A 93 0.04 30.66 22.76
CA HIS A 93 0.68 30.31 24.03
C HIS A 93 1.88 29.41 23.76
N ASP A 94 2.97 29.60 24.51
CA ASP A 94 4.10 28.67 24.45
C ASP A 94 3.58 27.30 24.92
N TYR A 95 3.88 26.25 24.15
CA TYR A 95 3.45 24.88 24.42
C TYR A 95 3.83 24.43 25.85
N LYS A 96 4.91 24.99 26.41
CA LYS A 96 5.34 24.76 27.80
C LYS A 96 4.37 25.33 28.84
N GLU A 97 3.78 26.48 28.58
CA GLU A 97 2.84 27.15 29.50
C GLU A 97 1.52 26.37 29.57
N ILE A 98 1.00 25.92 28.43
CA ILE A 98 -0.20 25.07 28.35
C ILE A 98 -0.01 23.78 29.15
N ILE A 99 1.15 23.13 29.02
CA ILE A 99 1.47 21.90 29.77
C ILE A 99 1.62 22.18 31.26
N ALA A 100 2.27 23.28 31.64
CA ALA A 100 2.46 23.65 33.04
C ALA A 100 1.11 23.95 33.73
N GLU A 101 0.20 24.62 33.02
CA GLU A 101 -1.15 24.89 33.49
C GLU A 101 -1.98 23.62 33.65
N GLY A 102 -1.96 22.72 32.65
CA GLY A 102 -2.62 21.43 32.77
C GLY A 102 -2.12 20.61 33.96
N LYS A 103 -0.79 20.53 34.13
CA LYS A 103 -0.19 19.85 35.29
C LYS A 103 -0.59 20.47 36.62
N ARG A 104 -0.63 21.80 36.71
CA ARG A 104 -1.03 22.52 37.92
C ARG A 104 -2.50 22.22 38.28
N ALA A 105 -3.39 22.24 37.30
CA ALA A 105 -4.80 21.89 37.49
C ALA A 105 -4.96 20.44 38.00
N ASP A 106 -4.20 19.50 37.46
CA ASP A 106 -4.21 18.11 37.93
C ASP A 106 -3.72 18.01 39.39
N TYR A 107 -2.65 18.71 39.76
CA TYR A 107 -2.15 18.74 41.14
C TYR A 107 -3.12 19.38 42.14
N GLU A 108 -3.79 20.47 41.75
CA GLU A 108 -4.78 21.15 42.59
C GLU A 108 -6.07 20.31 42.78
N ALA A 109 -6.40 19.43 41.83
CA ALA A 109 -7.52 18.50 41.95
C ALA A 109 -7.24 17.29 42.86
N LEU A 110 -5.99 17.08 43.27
CA LEU A 110 -5.57 16.04 44.23
C LEU A 110 -5.54 16.53 45.69
N GLY A 111 -5.82 17.81 45.96
CA GLY A 111 -5.94 18.41 47.29
C GLY A 111 -7.39 18.54 47.77
#